data_AF-A0A849HAS8-F1
#
_entry.id   AF-A0A849HAS8-F1
#
_cell.length_a   1.000
_cell.length_b   1.000
_cell.length_c   1.000
_cell.angle_alpha   90.00
_cell.angle_beta   90.00
_cell.angle_gamma   90.00
#
_symmetry.space_group_name_H-M   'P 1'
#
loop_
_entity.id
_entity.type
_entity.pdbx_description
1 polymer ?
#
loop_
_entity_poly.entity_id
_entity_poly.type
_entity_poly.pdbx_seq_one_letter_code
_entity_poly.pdbx_strand_id
1 'polypeptide(L)'
;MKATGRDLKTCPRCESTLDRSAFGKDRTRADGLRVYCRPCSAAIVRERAEREPETARRENRAAVARYYAANRPAIAAQRKARREGNR
;
A
#
# COMPACT_ATOMS: atom_id res chain seq x y z
N MET A 1 -1.65 -25.69 13.71
CA MET A 1 -0.41 -24.96 13.42
C MET A 1 -0.25 -23.90 14.49
N LYS A 2 0.63 -24.11 15.47
CA LYS A 2 0.76 -23.23 16.65
C LYS A 2 1.80 -22.16 16.33
N ALA A 3 1.41 -20.88 16.41
CA ALA A 3 2.33 -19.76 16.36
C ALA A 3 3.34 -19.89 17.52
N THR A 4 4.58 -20.20 17.18
CA THR A 4 5.69 -20.22 18.13
C THR A 4 5.95 -18.78 18.58
N GLY A 5 5.85 -18.50 19.88
CA GLY A 5 5.87 -17.14 20.48
C GLY A 5 7.13 -16.28 20.30
N ARG A 6 8.00 -16.57 19.32
CA ARG A 6 9.10 -15.69 18.87
C ARG A 6 8.72 -14.81 17.67
N ASP A 7 7.56 -15.04 17.07
CA ASP A 7 7.11 -14.31 15.89
C ASP A 7 6.17 -13.15 16.21
N LEU A 8 6.18 -12.66 17.45
CA LEU A 8 5.36 -11.52 17.87
C LEU A 8 6.18 -10.24 17.93
N LYS A 9 5.56 -9.12 17.54
CA LYS A 9 6.11 -7.76 17.60
C LYS A 9 5.03 -6.81 18.11
N THR A 10 5.43 -5.90 18.98
CA THR A 10 4.52 -4.88 19.53
C THR A 10 4.47 -3.66 18.63
N CYS A 11 3.26 -3.20 18.29
CA CYS A 11 3.05 -1.95 17.59
C CYS A 11 3.01 -0.80 18.60
N PRO A 12 3.91 0.20 18.54
CA PRO A 12 3.94 1.30 19.51
C PRO A 12 2.78 2.30 19.34
N ARG A 13 1.97 2.20 18.28
CA ARG A 13 0.85 3.10 18.03
C ARG A 13 -0.46 2.62 18.64
N CYS A 14 -0.74 1.33 18.55
CA CYS A 14 -1.96 0.71 19.10
C CYS A 14 -1.66 -0.20 20.30
N GLU A 15 -0.40 -0.25 20.72
CA GLU A 15 0.11 -0.99 21.89
C GLU A 15 -0.20 -2.50 21.86
N SER A 16 -0.57 -3.02 20.68
CA SER A 16 -0.94 -4.43 20.52
C SER A 16 0.28 -5.26 20.14
N THR A 17 0.41 -6.41 20.78
CA THR A 17 1.38 -7.45 20.39
C THR A 17 0.76 -8.34 19.33
N LEU A 18 1.29 -8.24 18.11
CA LEU A 18 0.76 -8.90 16.92
C LEU A 18 1.82 -9.79 16.30
N ASP A 19 1.39 -10.74 15.48
CA ASP A 19 2.29 -11.54 14.66
C ASP A 19 3.11 -10.66 13.70
N ARG A 20 4.37 -11.04 13.43
CA ARG A 20 5.27 -10.31 12.52
C ARG A 20 4.68 -10.21 11.11
N SER A 21 3.83 -11.16 10.69
CA SER A 21 3.07 -11.06 9.45
C SER A 21 2.07 -9.90 9.41
N ALA A 22 1.66 -9.36 10.56
CA ALA A 22 0.82 -8.16 10.65
C ALA A 22 1.61 -6.86 10.36
N PHE A 23 2.92 -6.95 10.20
CA PHE A 23 3.80 -5.84 9.85
C PHE A 23 4.18 -5.89 8.36
N GLY A 24 4.45 -4.73 7.78
CA GLY A 24 4.96 -4.64 6.40
C GLY A 24 6.45 -4.97 6.36
N LYS A 25 6.97 -5.46 5.23
CA LYS A 25 8.41 -5.66 5.04
C LYS A 25 9.11 -4.30 4.91
N ASP A 26 10.25 -4.15 5.58
CA ASP A 26 11.11 -2.98 5.50
C ASP A 26 12.58 -3.40 5.52
N ARG A 27 13.22 -3.37 4.35
CA ARG A 27 14.60 -3.86 4.17
C ARG A 27 15.64 -2.97 4.84
N THR A 28 15.27 -1.75 5.25
CA THR A 28 16.21 -0.83 5.89
C THR A 28 16.32 -1.05 7.40
N ARG A 29 15.46 -1.89 7.99
CA ARG A 29 15.49 -2.18 9.43
C ARG A 29 16.15 -3.53 9.72
N ALA A 30 16.79 -3.62 10.87
CA ALA A 30 17.49 -4.84 11.31
C ALA A 30 16.55 -6.06 11.40
N ASP A 31 15.27 -5.86 11.76
CA ASP A 31 14.27 -6.92 11.86
C ASP A 31 13.50 -7.16 10.55
N GLY A 32 13.80 -6.40 9.49
CA GLY A 32 13.16 -6.54 8.19
C GLY A 32 11.69 -6.12 8.14
N LEU A 33 11.18 -5.46 9.19
CA LEU A 33 9.75 -5.15 9.35
C LEU A 33 9.53 -3.68 9.71
N ARG A 34 8.37 -3.17 9.31
CA ARG A 34 7.90 -1.84 9.70
C ARG A 34 7.67 -1.76 11.21
N VAL A 35 7.85 -0.56 11.76
CA VAL A 35 7.64 -0.26 13.19
C VAL A 35 6.17 -0.45 13.57
N TYR A 36 5.26 0.08 12.76
CA TYR A 36 3.83 0.00 13.00
C TYR A 36 3.22 -1.20 12.29
N CYS A 37 2.17 -1.78 12.87
CA CYS A 37 1.36 -2.77 12.17
C CYS A 37 0.73 -2.16 10.92
N ARG A 38 0.30 -3.02 9.98
CA ARG A 38 -0.34 -2.61 8.73
C ARG A 38 -1.48 -1.60 8.90
N PRO A 39 -2.46 -1.79 9.83
CA PRO A 39 -3.55 -0.83 9.96
C PRO A 39 -3.05 0.53 10.46
N CYS A 40 -2.16 0.56 11.46
CA CYS A 40 -1.55 1.79 11.96
C CYS A 40 -0.72 2.52 10.90
N SER A 41 0.01 1.76 10.07
CA SER A 41 0.76 2.30 8.94
C SER A 41 -0.17 2.94 7.91
N ALA A 42 -1.30 2.29 7.58
CA ALA A 42 -2.29 2.82 6.67
C ALA A 42 -2.95 4.10 7.21
N ALA A 43 -3.25 4.14 8.51
CA ALA A 43 -3.78 5.33 9.17
C ALA A 43 -2.81 6.52 9.10
N ILE A 44 -1.51 6.33 9.35
CA ILE A 44 -0.50 7.41 9.20
C ILE A 44 -0.49 7.95 7.77
N VAL A 45 -0.54 7.06 6.77
CA VAL A 45 -0.54 7.47 5.35
C VAL A 45 -1.78 8.28 5.02
N ARG A 46 -2.95 7.89 5.53
CA ARG A 46 -4.21 8.64 5.37
C ARG A 46 -4.15 10.00 6.04
N GLU A 47 -3.74 10.07 7.30
CA GLU A 47 -3.59 11.32 8.06
C GLU A 47 -2.63 12.29 7.38
N ARG A 48 -1.52 11.79 6.82
CA ARG A 48 -0.60 12.63 6.05
C ARG A 48 -1.25 13.18 4.78
N ALA A 49 -1.98 12.33 4.05
CA ALA A 49 -2.70 12.76 2.86
C ALA A 49 -3.82 13.77 3.19
N GLU A 50 -4.46 13.66 4.34
CA GLU A 50 -5.47 14.61 4.84
C GLU A 50 -4.85 15.95 5.25
N ARG A 51 -3.66 15.93 5.87
CA ARG A 51 -2.91 17.15 6.25
C ARG A 51 -2.31 17.88 5.05
N GLU A 52 -1.88 17.15 4.02
CA GLU A 52 -1.22 17.70 2.84
C GLU A 52 -1.96 17.29 1.54
N PRO A 53 -3.23 17.70 1.37
CA PRO A 53 -4.07 17.19 0.29
C PRO A 53 -3.56 17.63 -1.09
N GLU A 54 -2.92 18.79 -1.20
CA GLU A 54 -2.39 19.28 -2.48
C GLU A 54 -1.20 18.45 -2.97
N THR A 55 -0.24 18.13 -2.09
CA THR A 55 0.91 17.29 -2.41
C THR A 55 0.45 15.89 -2.84
N ALA A 56 -0.46 15.28 -2.07
CA ALA A 56 -1.03 13.97 -2.39
C ALA A 56 -1.76 13.98 -3.75
N ARG A 57 -2.55 15.04 -4.04
CA ARG A 57 -3.23 15.21 -5.34
C ARG A 57 -2.24 15.38 -6.49
N ARG A 58 -1.19 16.19 -6.33
CA ARG A 58 -0.17 16.43 -7.36
C ARG A 58 0.60 15.17 -7.71
N GLU A 59 1.08 14.45 -6.71
CA GLU A 59 1.78 13.17 -6.89
C GLU A 59 0.87 12.14 -7.56
N ASN A 60 -0.38 12.02 -7.11
CA ASN A 60 -1.36 11.12 -7.72
C ASN A 60 -1.62 11.48 -9.20
N ARG A 61 -1.84 12.76 -9.52
CA ARG A 61 -2.06 13.21 -10.91
C ARG A 61 -0.86 12.88 -11.81
N ALA A 62 0.35 13.12 -11.34
CA ALA A 62 1.57 12.81 -12.09
C ALA A 62 1.75 11.28 -12.30
N ALA A 63 1.51 10.49 -11.25
CA ALA A 63 1.57 9.02 -11.33
C ALA A 63 0.51 8.46 -12.30
N VAL A 64 -0.73 8.96 -12.22
CA VAL A 64 -1.83 8.57 -13.12
C VAL A 64 -1.49 8.93 -14.57
N ALA A 65 -1.02 10.16 -14.83
CA ALA A 65 -0.62 10.57 -16.17
C ALA A 65 0.48 9.67 -16.76
N ARG A 66 1.52 9.37 -15.97
CA ARG A 66 2.60 8.44 -16.36
C ARG A 66 2.09 7.04 -16.66
N TYR A 67 1.21 6.50 -15.81
CA TYR A 67 0.60 5.19 -16.01
C TYR A 67 -0.18 5.14 -17.33
N TYR A 68 -1.05 6.11 -17.60
CA TYR A 68 -1.82 6.15 -18.84
C TYR A 68 -0.93 6.36 -20.08
N ALA A 69 0.14 7.14 -19.98
CA ALA A 69 1.10 7.30 -21.07
C ALA A 69 1.82 5.98 -21.40
N ALA A 70 2.34 5.30 -20.38
CA ALA A 70 3.06 4.04 -20.55
C ALA A 70 2.17 2.88 -21.01
N ASN A 71 0.88 2.88 -20.66
CA ASN A 71 -0.03 1.76 -20.89
C ASN A 71 -1.12 2.05 -21.93
N ARG A 72 -1.05 3.18 -22.63
CA ARG A 72 -2.09 3.64 -23.58
C ARG A 72 -2.55 2.57 -24.59
N PRO A 73 -1.65 1.84 -25.29
CA PRO A 73 -2.08 0.83 -26.26
C PRO A 73 -2.73 -0.39 -25.59
N ALA A 74 -2.21 -0.85 -24.46
CA ALA A 74 -2.78 -1.96 -23.70
C ALA A 74 -4.19 -1.64 -23.17
N ILE A 75 -4.38 -0.43 -22.63
CA ILE A 75 -5.69 0.04 -22.15
C ILE A 75 -6.69 0.15 -23.32
N ALA A 76 -6.27 0.65 -24.48
CA ALA A 76 -7.12 0.74 -25.65
C ALA A 76 -7.55 -0.64 -26.17
N ALA A 77 -6.60 -1.58 -26.25
CA ALA A 77 -6.88 -2.96 -26.64
C ALA A 77 -7.84 -3.65 -25.67
N GLN A 78 -7.63 -3.50 -24.35
CA GLN A 78 -8.52 -4.05 -23.33
C GLN A 78 -9.94 -3.49 -23.43
N ARG A 79 -10.09 -2.17 -23.63
CA ARG A 79 -11.40 -1.53 -23.82
C ARG A 79 -12.11 -2.03 -25.08
N LYS A 80 -11.38 -2.20 -26.17
CA LYS A 80 -11.91 -2.75 -27.42
C LYS A 80 -12.40 -4.20 -27.23
N ALA A 81 -11.56 -5.06 -26.66
CA ALA A 81 -11.91 -6.46 -26.40
C ALA A 81 -13.14 -6.59 -25.48
N ARG A 82 -13.25 -5.75 -24.44
CA ARG A 82 -14.45 -5.71 -23.59
C ARG A 82 -15.70 -5.30 -24.38
N ARG A 83 -15.59 -4.34 -25.29
CA ARG A 83 -16.72 -3.90 -26.12
C ARG A 83 -17.17 -5.00 -27.08
N GLU A 84 -16.23 -5.75 -27.62
CA GLU A 84 -16.49 -6.85 -28.56
C GLU A 84 -17.07 -8.09 -27.85
N GLY A 85 -16.62 -8.40 -26.62
CA GLY A 85 -17.15 -9.52 -25.83
C GLY A 85 -18.50 -9.24 -25.14
N ASN A 86 -18.89 -7.97 -25.01
CA ASN A 86 -20.21 -7.56 -24.52
C ASN A 86 -21.25 -7.41 -25.66
N ARG A 87 -20.90 -7.78 -26.88
CA ARG A 87 -21.77 -7.73 -28.07
C ARG A 87 -22.34 -9.11 -28.35
#